data_AF-A0A8S3FXG5-F1
#
_entry.id   AF-A0A8S3FXG5-F1
#
_cell.length_a   1.000
_cell.length_b   1.000
_cell.length_c   1.000
_cell.angle_alpha   90.00
_cell.angle_beta   90.00
_cell.angle_gamma   90.00
#
_symmetry.space_group_name_H-M   'P 1'
#
loop_
_entity.id
_entity.type
_entity.pdbx_description
1 polymer ?
#
loop_
_entity_poly.entity_id
_entity_poly.type
_entity_poly.pdbx_seq_one_letter_code
_entity_poly.pdbx_strand_id
1 'polypeptide(L)'
;MTTIIRRNYSNPPVHGAYLVATILNNPILYEEWKTDVRAMYERIHSMRQLFYSKLKQLDISGTWEHIIQQTGMFAYTGLSSRQCQLLIQKHHVYIMSDGRINVCAITLNNVDELVEKFYDVITNGDNDTKL
;
A
#
# COMPACT_ATOMS: atom_id res chain seq x y z
N MET A 1 -30.28 -4.31 -17.61
CA MET A 1 -29.10 -4.92 -16.93
C MET A 1 -29.02 -6.43 -17.17
N THR A 2 -30.10 -7.19 -16.96
CA THR A 2 -30.19 -8.65 -17.15
C THR A 2 -29.80 -9.16 -18.55
N THR A 3 -30.18 -8.47 -19.63
CA THR A 3 -29.82 -8.86 -21.01
C THR A 3 -28.30 -8.85 -21.27
N ILE A 4 -27.56 -7.94 -20.63
CA ILE A 4 -26.10 -7.82 -20.77
C ILE A 4 -25.43 -8.97 -20.00
N ILE A 5 -25.87 -9.24 -18.77
CA ILE A 5 -25.33 -10.31 -17.91
C ILE A 5 -25.45 -11.67 -18.59
N ARG A 6 -26.65 -11.99 -19.09
CA ARG A 6 -26.92 -13.29 -19.72
C ARG A 6 -26.05 -13.54 -20.96
N ARG A 7 -25.77 -12.48 -21.74
CA ARG A 7 -24.94 -12.55 -22.95
C ARG A 7 -23.44 -12.60 -22.66
N ASN A 8 -22.98 -12.01 -21.57
CA ASN A 8 -21.54 -11.94 -21.26
C ASN A 8 -21.05 -13.16 -20.47
N TYR A 9 -21.73 -13.49 -19.37
CA TYR A 9 -21.24 -14.51 -18.44
C TYR A 9 -22.36 -15.38 -17.84
N SER A 10 -23.58 -15.30 -18.40
CA SER A 10 -24.77 -16.03 -17.96
C SER A 10 -25.26 -15.64 -16.56
N ASN A 11 -24.52 -16.03 -15.52
CA ASN A 11 -24.85 -15.87 -14.12
C ASN A 11 -23.56 -15.62 -13.32
N PRO A 12 -23.61 -14.78 -12.27
CA PRO A 12 -22.43 -14.48 -11.47
C PRO A 12 -21.97 -15.68 -10.63
N PRO A 13 -20.69 -15.71 -10.19
CA PRO A 13 -20.20 -16.68 -9.22
C PRO A 13 -20.95 -16.57 -7.89
N VAL A 14 -21.44 -17.70 -7.38
CA VAL A 14 -22.36 -17.70 -6.23
C VAL A 14 -21.66 -17.73 -4.87
N HIS A 15 -20.48 -18.36 -4.78
CA HIS A 15 -19.82 -18.64 -3.50
C HIS A 15 -19.46 -17.36 -2.71
N GLY A 16 -18.83 -16.39 -3.37
CA GLY A 16 -18.48 -15.11 -2.72
C GLY A 16 -19.70 -14.31 -2.28
N ALA A 17 -20.77 -14.34 -3.09
CA ALA A 17 -22.04 -13.70 -2.72
C ALA A 17 -22.66 -14.35 -1.47
N TYR A 18 -22.60 -15.68 -1.36
CA TYR A 18 -23.06 -16.38 -0.15
C TYR A 18 -22.24 -16.01 1.08
N LEU A 19 -20.91 -16.00 1.00
CA LEU A 19 -20.05 -15.61 2.13
C LEU A 19 -20.38 -14.20 2.63
N VAL A 20 -20.48 -13.23 1.73
CA VAL A 20 -20.85 -11.85 2.07
C VAL A 20 -22.25 -11.81 2.68
N ALA A 21 -23.23 -12.50 2.08
CA ALA A 21 -24.59 -12.56 2.61
C ALA A 21 -24.65 -13.20 4.01
N THR A 22 -23.88 -14.25 4.26
CA THR A 22 -23.79 -14.91 5.58
C THR A 22 -23.24 -13.95 6.64
N ILE A 23 -22.18 -13.22 6.33
CA ILE A 23 -21.55 -12.27 7.26
C ILE A 23 -22.48 -11.08 7.52
N LEU A 24 -23.04 -10.47 6.48
CA LEU A 24 -23.83 -9.24 6.61
C LEU A 24 -25.22 -9.45 7.22
N ASN A 25 -25.81 -10.64 7.09
CA ASN A 25 -27.14 -10.94 7.65
C ASN A 25 -27.11 -11.55 9.07
N ASN A 26 -25.93 -11.85 9.61
CA ASN A 26 -25.78 -12.35 10.97
C ASN A 26 -25.14 -11.26 11.85
N PRO A 27 -25.85 -10.72 12.86
CA PRO A 27 -25.32 -9.64 13.70
C PRO A 27 -23.99 -9.97 14.39
N ILE A 28 -23.78 -11.23 14.80
CA ILE A 28 -22.54 -11.65 15.47
C ILE A 28 -21.37 -11.61 14.47
N LEU A 29 -21.55 -12.21 13.28
CA LEU A 29 -20.51 -12.23 12.24
C LEU A 29 -20.23 -10.84 11.68
N TYR A 30 -21.25 -9.97 11.63
CA TYR A 30 -21.08 -8.60 11.17
C TYR A 30 -20.22 -7.77 12.13
N GLU A 31 -20.42 -7.92 13.45
CA GLU A 31 -19.57 -7.25 14.45
C GLU A 31 -18.13 -7.78 14.43
N GLU A 32 -17.94 -9.09 14.27
CA GLU A 32 -16.62 -9.70 14.10
C GLU A 32 -15.92 -9.14 12.85
N TRP A 33 -16.60 -9.15 11.71
CA TRP A 33 -16.05 -8.61 10.46
C TRP A 33 -15.65 -7.13 10.57
N LYS A 34 -16.46 -6.29 11.24
CA LYS A 34 -16.09 -4.89 11.48
C LYS A 34 -14.84 -4.76 12.34
N THR A 35 -14.67 -5.65 13.31
CA THR A 35 -13.49 -5.69 14.19
C THR A 35 -12.25 -6.06 13.39
N ASP A 36 -12.33 -7.08 12.54
CA ASP A 36 -11.23 -7.49 11.65
C ASP A 36 -10.84 -6.39 10.66
N VAL A 37 -11.83 -5.74 10.04
CA VAL A 37 -11.59 -4.61 9.13
C VAL A 37 -10.91 -3.45 9.86
N ARG A 38 -11.32 -3.16 11.10
CA ARG A 38 -10.67 -2.13 11.92
C ARG A 38 -9.22 -2.51 12.25
N ALA A 39 -8.96 -3.76 12.65
CA ALA A 39 -7.60 -4.21 12.94
C ALA A 39 -6.67 -4.12 11.72
N MET A 40 -7.17 -4.49 10.52
CA MET A 40 -6.44 -4.32 9.26
C MET A 40 -6.12 -2.85 8.98
N TYR A 41 -7.11 -1.96 9.17
CA TYR A 41 -6.93 -0.52 9.02
C TYR A 41 -5.88 0.04 9.99
N GLU A 42 -5.98 -0.29 11.27
CA GLU A 42 -5.06 0.18 12.32
C GLU A 42 -3.62 -0.26 12.04
N ARG A 43 -3.42 -1.49 11.56
CA ARG A 43 -2.10 -1.98 11.16
C ARG A 43 -1.54 -1.20 9.97
N ILE A 44 -2.34 -0.94 8.93
CA ILE A 44 -1.89 -0.16 7.77
C ILE A 44 -1.54 1.27 8.20
N HIS A 45 -2.38 1.86 9.06
CA HIS A 45 -2.15 3.20 9.58
C HIS A 45 -0.86 3.28 10.42
N SER A 46 -0.62 2.31 11.30
CA SER A 46 0.60 2.29 12.13
C SER A 46 1.87 2.09 11.30
N MET A 47 1.85 1.20 10.29
CA MET A 47 2.97 1.03 9.37
C MET A 47 3.25 2.27 8.52
N ARG A 48 2.19 3.00 8.12
CA ARG A 48 2.32 4.28 7.41
C ARG A 48 3.02 5.34 8.27
N GLN A 49 2.60 5.48 9.53
CA GLN A 49 3.22 6.40 10.48
C GLN A 49 4.68 6.03 10.77
N LEU A 50 4.96 4.73 10.94
CA LEU A 50 6.31 4.24 11.18
C LEU A 50 7.23 4.47 9.97
N PHE A 51 6.76 4.18 8.77
CA PHE A 51 7.54 4.43 7.57
C PHE A 51 7.88 5.91 7.41
N TYR A 52 6.89 6.79 7.57
CA TYR A 52 7.11 8.24 7.56
C TYR A 52 8.09 8.72 8.64
N SER A 53 7.95 8.24 9.88
CA SER A 53 8.85 8.66 10.97
C SER A 53 10.29 8.23 10.71
N LYS A 54 10.51 7.05 10.14
CA LYS A 54 11.82 6.55 9.76
C LYS A 54 12.44 7.33 8.59
N LEU A 55 11.65 7.65 7.56
CA LEU A 55 12.10 8.52 6.46
C LEU A 55 12.59 9.87 6.99
N LYS A 56 11.84 10.46 7.93
CA LYS A 56 12.19 11.73 8.58
C LYS A 56 13.45 11.62 9.46
N GLN A 57 13.63 10.49 10.15
CA GLN A 57 14.82 10.26 11.00
C GLN A 57 16.12 10.18 10.19
N LEU A 58 16.08 9.64 8.97
CA LEU A 58 17.23 9.57 8.08
C LEU A 58 17.46 10.84 7.24
N ASP A 59 16.70 11.90 7.51
CA ASP A 59 16.77 13.19 6.79
C ASP A 59 16.78 13.02 5.26
N ILE A 60 15.97 12.08 4.77
CA ILE A 60 15.84 11.82 3.34
C ILE A 60 15.24 13.06 2.69
N SER A 61 15.97 13.65 1.75
CA SER A 61 15.55 14.86 1.05
C SER A 61 14.15 14.72 0.45
N GLY A 62 13.33 15.75 0.63
CA GLY A 62 11.95 15.81 0.16
C GLY A 62 10.91 15.93 1.27
N THR A 63 9.68 16.26 0.88
CA THR A 63 8.51 16.26 1.75
C THR A 63 7.87 14.87 1.69
N TRP A 64 7.61 14.28 2.85
CA TRP A 64 7.05 12.92 2.97
C TRP A 64 5.67 12.92 3.66
N GLU A 65 5.15 14.10 4.00
CA GLU A 65 3.90 14.31 4.70
C GLU A 65 2.69 13.74 3.93
N HIS A 66 2.76 13.70 2.60
CA HIS A 66 1.72 13.11 1.76
C HIS A 66 1.53 11.61 2.04
N ILE A 67 2.57 10.90 2.52
CA ILE A 67 2.45 9.50 2.89
C ILE A 67 1.45 9.33 4.02
N ILE A 68 1.45 10.19 5.05
CA ILE A 68 0.51 10.08 6.18
C ILE A 68 -0.85 10.72 5.91
N GLN A 69 -0.95 11.63 4.94
CA GLN A 69 -2.21 12.26 4.54
C GLN A 69 -3.06 11.36 3.65
N GLN A 70 -2.43 10.45 2.89
CA GLN A 70 -3.14 9.49 2.03
C GLN A 70 -3.78 8.36 2.85
N THR A 71 -4.92 7.85 2.36
CA THR A 71 -5.67 6.75 2.97
C THR A 71 -5.68 5.50 2.09
N GLY A 72 -5.96 4.35 2.69
CA GLY A 72 -6.01 3.06 2.01
C GLY A 72 -4.68 2.29 2.01
N MET A 73 -4.61 1.25 1.18
CA MET A 73 -3.49 0.29 1.16
C MET A 73 -2.25 0.81 0.45
N PHE A 74 -2.41 1.79 -0.45
CA PHE A 74 -1.33 2.27 -1.29
C PHE A 74 -0.86 3.66 -0.85
N ALA A 75 0.36 4.00 -1.24
CA ALA A 75 0.88 5.36 -1.14
C ALA A 75 1.68 5.69 -2.39
N TYR A 76 1.63 6.94 -2.83
CA TYR A 76 2.57 7.44 -3.84
C TYR A 76 3.76 8.05 -3.11
N THR A 77 4.97 7.56 -3.38
CA THR A 77 6.19 8.01 -2.71
C THR A 77 6.73 9.33 -3.28
N GLY A 78 6.39 9.66 -4.53
CA GLY A 78 6.98 10.78 -5.26
C GLY A 78 8.29 10.45 -5.96
N LEU A 79 8.77 9.20 -5.84
CA LEU A 79 9.98 8.74 -6.53
C LEU A 79 9.81 8.80 -8.05
N SER A 80 10.88 9.20 -8.73
CA SER A 80 10.94 9.16 -10.20
C SER A 80 10.93 7.71 -10.69
N SER A 81 10.54 7.50 -11.95
CA SER A 81 10.61 6.16 -12.56
C SER A 81 12.03 5.59 -12.55
N ARG A 82 13.06 6.45 -12.62
CA ARG A 82 14.46 6.05 -12.55
C ARG A 82 14.85 5.57 -11.15
N GLN A 83 14.46 6.31 -10.10
CA GLN A 83 14.64 5.89 -8.71
C GLN A 83 13.90 4.57 -8.43
N CYS A 84 12.68 4.42 -8.94
CA CYS A 84 11.93 3.16 -8.84
C CYS A 84 12.68 1.99 -9.49
N GLN A 85 13.28 2.17 -10.66
CA GLN A 85 14.08 1.14 -11.32
C GLN A 85 15.34 0.79 -10.52
N LEU A 86 16.02 1.78 -9.92
CA LEU A 86 17.19 1.55 -9.08
C LEU A 86 16.84 0.76 -7.82
N LEU A 87 15.71 1.04 -7.18
CA LEU A 87 15.19 0.25 -6.05
C LEU A 87 15.00 -1.22 -6.45
N ILE A 88 14.50 -1.50 -7.65
CA ILE A 88 14.33 -2.88 -8.14
C ILE A 88 15.68 -3.53 -8.44
N GLN A 89 16.54 -2.86 -9.21
CA GLN A 89 17.77 -3.46 -9.74
C GLN A 89 18.87 -3.63 -8.68
N LYS A 90 19.03 -2.65 -7.80
CA LYS A 90 20.10 -2.64 -6.78
C LYS A 90 19.65 -3.30 -5.47
N HIS A 91 18.39 -3.09 -5.08
CA HIS A 91 17.91 -3.40 -3.73
C HIS A 91 16.80 -4.45 -3.68
N HIS A 92 16.34 -4.93 -4.83
CA HIS A 92 15.26 -5.90 -4.97
C HIS A 92 13.95 -5.46 -4.29
N VAL A 93 13.70 -4.14 -4.27
CA VAL A 93 12.45 -3.55 -3.79
C VAL A 93 11.52 -3.33 -4.99
N TYR A 94 10.49 -4.15 -5.10
CA TYR A 94 9.54 -4.13 -6.21
C TYR A 94 8.45 -3.08 -5.98
N ILE A 95 8.56 -1.98 -6.72
CA ILE A 95 7.66 -0.82 -6.71
C ILE A 95 7.14 -0.55 -8.12
N MET A 96 5.96 0.07 -8.24
CA MET A 96 5.46 0.54 -9.53
C MET A 96 6.33 1.69 -10.06
N SER A 97 6.44 1.82 -11.38
CA SER A 97 7.27 2.87 -12.02
C SER A 97 6.78 4.31 -11.77
N ASP A 98 5.57 4.48 -11.24
CA ASP A 98 4.97 5.76 -10.84
C ASP A 98 5.17 6.08 -9.35
N GLY A 99 6.01 5.30 -8.64
CA GLY A 99 6.27 5.48 -7.22
C GLY A 99 5.15 4.95 -6.31
N ARG A 100 4.18 4.20 -6.83
CA ARG A 100 3.13 3.61 -5.98
C ARG A 100 3.63 2.38 -5.22
N ILE A 101 3.60 2.45 -3.88
CA ILE A 101 3.90 1.33 -2.96
C ILE A 101 2.65 0.75 -2.33
N ASN A 102 2.71 -0.53 -1.96
CA ASN A 102 1.75 -1.18 -1.08
C ASN A 102 2.23 -1.09 0.38
N VAL A 103 1.60 -0.23 1.18
CA VAL A 103 1.92 -0.05 2.61
C VAL A 103 1.67 -1.33 3.40
N CYS A 104 0.77 -2.21 2.93
CA CYS A 104 0.51 -3.46 3.60
C CYS A 104 1.72 -4.39 3.67
N ALA A 105 2.69 -4.26 2.75
CA ALA A 105 3.90 -5.07 2.70
C ALA A 105 5.00 -4.58 3.68
N ILE A 106 4.81 -3.41 4.28
CA ILE A 106 5.71 -2.88 5.30
C ILE A 106 5.41 -3.57 6.63
N THR A 107 6.47 -3.99 7.31
CA THR A 107 6.44 -4.68 8.60
C THR A 107 7.50 -4.10 9.52
N LEU A 108 7.39 -4.38 10.82
CA LEU A 108 8.42 -3.99 11.79
C LEU A 108 9.81 -4.54 11.46
N ASN A 109 9.87 -5.69 10.77
CA ASN A 109 11.14 -6.36 10.46
C ASN A 109 11.83 -5.80 9.22
N ASN A 110 11.10 -5.15 8.31
CA ASN A 110 11.66 -4.69 7.03
C ASN A 110 11.68 -3.17 6.87
N VAL A 111 11.00 -2.42 7.73
CA VAL A 111 10.86 -0.97 7.57
C VAL A 111 12.20 -0.24 7.64
N ASP A 112 13.10 -0.67 8.52
CA ASP A 112 14.42 -0.03 8.68
C ASP A 112 15.27 -0.23 7.41
N GLU A 113 15.41 -1.49 6.96
CA GLU A 113 16.14 -1.82 5.72
C GLU A 113 15.51 -1.13 4.49
N LEU A 114 14.18 -1.04 4.43
CA LEU A 114 13.47 -0.38 3.34
C LEU A 114 13.83 1.11 3.25
N VAL A 115 13.87 1.80 4.38
CA VAL A 115 14.16 3.24 4.45
C VAL A 115 15.62 3.50 4.10
N GLU A 116 16.55 2.65 4.52
CA GLU A 116 17.97 2.72 4.11
C GLU A 116 18.14 2.59 2.59
N LYS A 117 17.40 1.66 1.97
CA LYS A 117 17.40 1.47 0.51
C LYS A 117 16.83 2.69 -0.23
N PHE A 118 15.80 3.33 0.33
CA PHE A 118 15.28 4.59 -0.19
C PHE A 118 16.32 5.70 -0.08
N TYR A 119 16.98 5.84 1.07
CA TYR A 119 18.04 6.83 1.29
C TYR A 119 19.17 6.68 0.26
N ASP A 120 19.65 5.46 0.03
CA ASP A 120 20.72 5.20 -0.95
C ASP A 120 20.31 5.58 -2.38
N VAL A 121 19.09 5.25 -2.80
CA VAL A 121 18.61 5.59 -4.15
C VAL A 121 18.39 7.08 -4.32
N ILE A 122 17.92 7.78 -3.29
CA ILE A 122 17.65 9.23 -3.37
C ILE A 122 18.96 10.03 -3.30
N THR A 123 19.90 9.62 -2.46
CA THR A 123 21.17 10.35 -2.25
C THR A 123 22.21 10.01 -3.32
N ASN A 124 22.34 8.74 -3.69
CA ASN A 124 23.40 8.26 -4.59
C ASN A 124 22.89 7.91 -6.00
N GLY A 125 21.58 7.80 -6.18
CA GLY A 125 20.98 7.23 -7.39
C GLY A 125 20.56 8.24 -8.46
N ASP A 126 20.34 9.52 -8.15
CA ASP A 126 20.06 10.54 -9.17
C ASP A 126 20.14 11.99 -8.66
N ASN A 127 20.72 12.87 -9.49
CA ASN A 127 20.73 14.34 -9.34
C ASN A 127 19.46 15.01 -9.94
N ASP A 128 18.49 14.22 -10.40
CA ASP A 128 17.31 14.72 -11.12
C ASP A 128 16.12 14.83 -10.18
N THR A 129 16.12 15.92 -9.41
CA THR A 129 15.10 16.23 -8.41
C THR A 129 13.82 16.73 -9.09
N LYS A 130 12.78 15.89 -9.14
CA LYS A 130 11.40 16.39 -9.05
C LYS A 130 10.91 16.16 -7.63
N LEU A 131 11.03 17.21 -6.82
CA LEU A 131 10.30 17.38 -5.55
C LEU A 131 8.80 17.55 -5.85
#